data_AF-A0AAW1LU61-F1
#
_entry.id   AF-A0AAW1LU61-F1
#
_cell.length_a   1.000
_cell.length_b   1.000
_cell.length_c   1.000
_cell.angle_alpha   90.00
_cell.angle_beta   90.00
_cell.angle_gamma   90.00
#
_symmetry.space_group_name_H-M   'P 1'
#
loop_
_entity.id
_entity.type
_entity.pdbx_description
1 polymer ?
#
loop_
_entity_poly.entity_id
_entity_poly.type
_entity_poly.pdbx_seq_one_letter_code
_entity_poly.pdbx_strand_id
1 'polypeptide(L)' 'MQYTGFLKTGATGSAQGNFGLMDLVAGLHWLRENLPAFGGDPERVTLMGHGTGAALVNFIAVSPVAKGKLVILII' A
#
# COMPACT_ATOMS: atom_id res chain seq x y z
N MET A 1 -12.40 16.30 0.47
CA MET A 1 -11.16 16.27 -0.33
C MET A 1 -10.60 14.83 -0.41
N GLN A 2 -11.31 13.88 -1.06
CA GLN A 2 -10.87 12.47 -1.14
C GLN A 2 -10.65 11.99 -2.59
N TYR A 3 -10.83 12.85 -3.59
CA TYR A 3 -10.86 12.45 -4.99
C TYR A 3 -9.46 12.33 -5.61
N THR A 4 -8.48 13.11 -5.15
CA THR A 4 -7.17 13.26 -5.83
C THR A 4 -6.37 11.96 -5.91
N GLY A 5 -6.43 11.10 -4.89
CA GLY A 5 -5.69 9.82 -4.85
C GLY A 5 -6.31 8.70 -5.69
N PHE A 6 -7.58 8.83 -6.10
CA PHE A 6 -8.32 7.78 -6.81
C PHE A 6 -8.93 8.26 -8.12
N LEU A 7 -8.71 9.52 -8.50
CA LEU A 7 -9.23 10.10 -9.73
C LEU A 7 -8.60 9.43 -10.95
N LYS A 8 -9.45 8.89 -11.83
CA LYS A 8 -9.05 8.34 -13.13
C LYS A 8 -9.64 9.20 -14.25
N THR A 9 -8.79 9.76 -15.11
CA THR A 9 -9.21 10.57 -16.27
C THR A 9 -8.99 9.80 -17.57
N GLY A 10 -9.90 8.86 -17.88
CA GLY A 10 -9.91 8.15 -19.18
C GLY A 10 -8.67 7.27 -19.45
N ALA A 11 -8.54 6.78 -20.69
CA ALA A 11 -7.47 5.86 -21.09
C ALA A 11 -6.12 6.55 -21.39
N THR A 12 -6.13 7.87 -21.64
CA THR A 12 -4.96 8.67 -22.08
C THR A 12 -4.71 9.91 -21.21
N GLY A 13 -5.43 10.08 -20.10
CA GLY A 13 -5.26 11.23 -19.19
C GLY A 13 -4.14 11.03 -18.17
N SER A 14 -3.62 12.15 -17.66
CA SER A 14 -2.52 12.21 -16.70
C SER A 14 -2.84 11.59 -15.34
N ALA A 15 -4.13 11.40 -15.02
CA ALA A 15 -4.54 10.74 -13.79
C ALA A 15 -4.98 9.30 -14.10
N GLN A 16 -4.06 8.35 -13.99
CA GLN A 16 -4.36 6.92 -14.23
C GLN A 16 -5.18 6.26 -13.11
N GLY A 17 -5.45 6.98 -12.01
CA GLY A 17 -6.12 6.47 -10.81
C GLY A 17 -5.17 5.70 -9.90
N ASN A 18 -5.66 5.34 -8.71
CA ASN A 18 -4.95 4.54 -7.70
C ASN A 18 -3.62 5.12 -7.18
N PHE A 19 -3.37 6.43 -7.33
CA PHE A 19 -2.20 7.09 -6.73
C PHE A 19 -2.14 6.89 -5.22
N GLY A 20 -3.28 6.88 -4.52
CA GLY A 20 -3.32 6.59 -3.09
C GLY A 20 -2.86 5.17 -2.74
N LEU A 21 -3.06 4.19 -3.63
CA LEU A 21 -2.49 2.84 -3.46
C LEU A 21 -0.99 2.83 -3.79
N MET A 22 -0.56 3.60 -4.80
CA MET A 22 0.86 3.75 -5.13
C MET A 22 1.65 4.40 -3.99
N ASP A 23 1.09 5.38 -3.31
CA ASP A 23 1.70 6.02 -2.14
C ASP A 23 1.90 5.02 -1.00
N LEU A 24 0.92 4.15 -0.75
CA LEU A 24 1.04 3.08 0.25
C LEU A 24 2.12 2.06 -0.13
N VAL A 25 2.22 1.71 -1.41
CA VAL A 25 3.28 0.82 -1.92
C VAL A 25 4.65 1.47 -1.77
N ALA A 26 4.80 2.75 -2.11
CA ALA A 26 6.06 3.48 -1.94
C ALA A 26 6.48 3.57 -0.47
N GLY A 27 5.52 3.81 0.44
CA GLY A 27 5.75 3.78 1.88
C GLY A 27 6.24 2.41 2.38
N LEU A 28 5.66 1.31 1.86
CA LEU A 28 6.12 -0.05 2.17
C LEU A 28 7.53 -0.33 1.65
N HIS A 29 7.88 0.16 0.47
CA HIS A 29 9.24 0.07 -0.07
C HIS A 29 10.24 0.81 0.82
N TRP A 30 9.94 2.05 1.20
CA TRP A 30 10.78 2.82 2.11
C TRP A 30 10.92 2.13 3.47
N LEU A 31 9.83 1.62 4.04
CA LEU A 31 9.85 0.86 5.29
C LEU A 31 10.80 -0.33 5.18
N ARG A 32 10.77 -1.11 4.11
CA ARG A 32 11.69 -2.25 3.95
C ARG A 32 13.16 -1.85 3.90
N GLU A 33 13.47 -0.77 3.21
CA GLU A 33 14.84 -0.29 3.08
C GLU A 33 15.38 0.27 4.40
N ASN A 34 14.51 0.84 5.23
CA ASN A 34 14.91 1.56 6.44
C ASN A 34 14.66 0.77 7.73
N LEU A 35 13.81 -0.26 7.73
CA LEU A 35 13.50 -1.10 8.91
C LEU A 35 14.75 -1.65 9.62
N PRO A 36 15.78 -2.13 8.90
CA PRO A 36 17.00 -2.63 9.54
C PRO A 36 17.69 -1.58 10.44
N ALA A 37 17.59 -0.29 10.11
CA ALA A 37 18.16 0.79 10.92
C ALA A 37 17.42 1.00 12.25
N PHE A 38 16.15 0.58 12.32
CA PHE A 38 15.32 0.63 13.53
C PHE A 38 15.32 -0.69 14.32
N GLY A 39 16.11 -1.68 13.89
CA GLY A 39 16.15 -3.01 14.50
C GLY A 39 14.92 -3.88 14.17
N GLY A 40 14.15 -3.52 13.15
CA GLY A 40 13.01 -4.30 12.67
C GLY A 40 13.41 -5.30 11.57
N ASP A 41 12.59 -6.32 11.39
CA ASP A 41 12.76 -7.32 10.32
C ASP A 41 11.92 -6.93 9.07
N PRO A 42 12.56 -6.52 7.95
CA PRO A 42 11.87 -6.10 6.73
C PRO A 42 11.09 -7.24 6.03
N GLU A 43 11.36 -8.50 6.37
CA GLU A 43 10.61 -9.66 5.88
C GLU A 43 9.36 -9.95 6.72
N ARG A 44 9.21 -9.30 7.90
CA ARG A 44 8.09 -9.49 8.83
C ARG A 44 7.33 -8.20 9.10
N VAL A 45 6.86 -7.57 8.02
CA VAL A 45 6.01 -6.37 8.10
C VAL A 45 4.55 -6.78 8.23
N THR A 46 3.87 -6.28 9.27
CA THR A 46 2.43 -6.48 9.45
C THR A 46 1.67 -5.21 9.07
N LEU A 47 0.77 -5.31 8.09
CA LEU A 47 -0.08 -4.19 7.68
C LEU A 47 -1.46 -4.33 8.33
N MET A 48 -1.92 -3.27 9.00
CA MET A 48 -3.21 -3.23 9.69
C MET A 48 -4.09 -2.09 9.17
N GLY A 49 -5.37 -2.33 8.96
CA GLY A 49 -6.32 -1.31 8.51
C GLY A 49 -7.75 -1.56 8.99
N HIS A 50 -8.50 -0.47 9.20
CA HIS A 50 -9.91 -0.48 9.62
C HIS A 50 -10.77 0.34 8.63
N GLY A 51 -11.99 -0.12 8.35
CA GLY A 51 -12.92 0.55 7.43
C GLY A 51 -12.36 0.68 6.00
N THR A 52 -12.28 1.88 5.45
CA THR A 52 -11.65 2.11 4.13
C THR A 52 -10.17 1.68 4.11
N GLY A 53 -9.48 1.76 5.25
CA GLY A 53 -8.12 1.25 5.39
C GLY A 53 -8.03 -0.27 5.21
N ALA A 54 -9.01 -1.02 5.71
CA ALA A 54 -9.07 -2.48 5.51
C ALA A 54 -9.17 -2.85 4.02
N ALA A 55 -9.97 -2.11 3.25
CA ALA A 55 -10.07 -2.31 1.81
C ALA A 55 -8.73 -2.06 1.10
N LEU A 56 -8.02 -0.97 1.45
CA LEU A 56 -6.70 -0.66 0.88
C LEU A 56 -5.65 -1.71 1.21
N VAL A 57 -5.64 -2.19 2.47
CA VAL A 57 -4.78 -3.29 2.91
C VAL A 57 -5.05 -4.56 2.11
N ASN A 58 -6.32 -4.88 1.86
CA ASN A 58 -6.71 -6.01 1.01
C ASN A 58 -6.29 -5.83 -0.46
N PHE A 59 -6.39 -4.62 -1.03
CA PHE A 59 -5.92 -4.35 -2.39
C PHE A 59 -4.40 -4.53 -2.52
N ILE A 60 -3.64 -4.13 -1.51
CA ILE A 60 -2.19 -4.36 -1.46
C ILE A 60 -1.89 -5.86 -1.29
N ALA A 61 -2.67 -6.58 -0.47
CA ALA A 61 -2.55 -8.03 -0.26
C ALA A 61 -2.62 -8.84 -1.56
N VAL A 62 -3.57 -8.48 -2.43
CA VAL A 62 -3.82 -9.15 -3.70
C VAL A 62 -2.80 -8.73 -4.77
N SER A 63 -2.14 -7.59 -4.58
CA SER A 63 -1.10 -7.11 -5.50
C SER A 63 0.11 -8.04 -5.50
N PRO A 64 0.75 -8.29 -6.66
CA PRO A 64 2.02 -9.03 -6.74
C PRO A 64 3.11 -8.48 -5.82
N VAL A 65 3.05 -7.20 -5.45
CA VAL A 65 3.98 -6.51 -4.55
C VAL A 65 3.98 -7.11 -3.13
N ALA A 66 2.85 -7.67 -2.68
CA ALA A 66 2.73 -8.25 -1.34
C ALA A 66 3.07 -9.75 -1.27
N LYS A 67 3.27 -10.41 -2.41
CA LYS A 67 3.38 -11.87 -2.50
C LYS A 67 4.57 -12.38 -1.66
N GLY A 68 4.24 -13.04 -0.54
CA GLY A 68 5.18 -13.79 0.30
C GLY A 68 5.89 -13.00 1.41
N LYS A 69 5.57 -11.73 1.66
CA LYS A 69 6.39 -10.85 2.52
C LYS A 69 5.63 -9.87 3.41
N LEU A 70 4.30 -10.00 3.53
CA LEU A 70 3.48 -9.19 4.42
C LEU A 70 2.53 -10.08 5.22
N VAL A 71 2.47 -9.84 6.52
CA VAL A 71 1.38 -10.32 7.38
C VAL A 71 0.28 -9.28 7.35
N ILE A 72 -0.97 -9.70 7.20
CA ILE A 72 -2.08 -8.77 6.94
C ILE A 72 -3.16 -8.98 7.97
N LEU A 73 -3.51 -7.91 8.69
CA LEU A 73 -4.61 -7.89 9.65
C LEU A 73 -5.65 -6.85 9.23
N ILE A 74 -6.89 -7.31 9.09
CA ILE A 74 -8.04 -6.48 8.78
C ILE A 74 -8.92 -6.44 10.02
N ILE A 75 -9.25 -5.23 10.48
CA ILE A 75 -10.06 -4.97 11.68
C ILE A 75 -11.40 -4.37 11.27
#